data_AF-E6WYG9-F1
#
_entry.id   AF-E6WYG9-F1
#
_cell.length_a   1.000
_cell.length_b   1.000
_cell.length_c   1.000
_cell.angle_alpha   90.00
_cell.angle_beta   90.00
_cell.angle_gamma   90.00
#
_symmetry.space_group_name_H-M   'P 1'
#
loop_
_entity.id
_entity.type
_entity.pdbx_description
1 polymer ?
#
loop_
_entity_poly.entity_id
_entity_poly.type
_entity_poly.pdbx_seq_one_letter_code
_entity_poly.pdbx_strand_id
1 'polypeptide(L)'
;MNKKESLYFILAVVAAFFLLLAGAWTSPTFAEEQSYIEAIVMFGALLFVFSVVVVVAALGFHSFALFMALFLAIAVSIYGVEAGVIVIVMTYLVWGLVFAIQMLLYHNRVESAVRWFRERYTFKAFSREYKVFYPMIWAFYFLFEYIPNRLTGESIAQFNPKELYERMRHDLRP
;
A
#
# COMPACT_ATOMS: atom_id res chain seq x y z
N MET A 1 -1.47 16.55 5.05
CA MET A 1 -2.80 16.96 4.56
C MET A 1 -3.23 18.19 5.34
N ASN A 2 -3.57 19.28 4.64
CA ASN A 2 -4.00 20.51 5.28
C ASN A 2 -5.41 20.30 5.88
N LYS A 3 -5.77 20.99 6.98
CA LYS A 3 -7.07 20.77 7.65
C LYS A 3 -8.26 20.92 6.69
N LYS A 4 -8.17 21.88 5.75
CA LYS A 4 -9.20 22.10 4.73
C LYS A 4 -9.33 20.95 3.74
N GLU A 5 -8.21 20.38 3.28
CA GLU A 5 -8.19 19.22 2.37
C GLU A 5 -8.83 17.98 3.01
N SER A 6 -8.55 17.75 4.31
CA SER A 6 -9.19 16.64 5.04
C SER A 6 -10.70 16.80 5.17
N LEU A 7 -11.17 18.04 5.34
CA LEU A 7 -12.59 18.33 5.43
C LEU A 7 -13.30 18.08 4.09
N TYR A 8 -12.71 18.52 2.98
CA TYR A 8 -13.26 18.27 1.64
C TYR A 8 -13.31 16.78 1.30
N PHE A 9 -12.29 16.02 1.69
CA PHE A 9 -12.28 14.57 1.50
C PHE A 9 -13.39 13.87 2.29
N ILE A 10 -13.56 14.21 3.58
CA ILE A 10 -14.64 13.66 4.42
C ILE A 10 -16.01 14.00 3.83
N LEU A 11 -16.22 15.26 3.41
CA LEU A 11 -17.46 15.70 2.79
C LEU A 11 -17.75 14.94 1.48
N ALA A 12 -16.74 14.71 0.65
CA ALA A 12 -16.89 13.95 -0.59
C ALA A 12 -17.28 12.48 -0.31
N VAL A 13 -16.65 11.85 0.68
CA VAL A 13 -17.00 10.48 1.10
C VAL A 13 -18.43 10.39 1.61
N VAL A 14 -18.83 11.32 2.50
CA VAL A 14 -20.19 11.36 3.03
C VAL A 14 -21.20 11.62 1.92
N ALA A 15 -20.93 12.58 1.03
CA ALA A 15 -21.78 12.88 -0.11
C ALA A 15 -21.95 11.66 -1.04
N ALA A 16 -20.88 10.91 -1.31
CA ALA A 16 -20.94 9.69 -2.11
C ALA A 16 -21.86 8.63 -1.48
N PHE A 17 -21.76 8.41 -0.17
CA PHE A 17 -22.67 7.49 0.54
C PHE A 17 -24.13 7.96 0.46
N PHE A 18 -24.39 9.26 0.67
CA PHE A 18 -25.74 9.81 0.57
C PHE A 18 -26.31 9.69 -0.84
N LEU A 19 -25.51 9.92 -1.88
CA LEU A 19 -25.94 9.76 -3.28
C LEU A 19 -26.28 8.31 -3.60
N LEU A 20 -25.46 7.36 -3.14
CA LEU A 20 -25.73 5.93 -3.34
C LEU A 20 -26.98 5.47 -2.57
N LEU A 21 -27.16 5.94 -1.33
CA LEU A 21 -28.36 5.64 -0.54
C LEU A 21 -29.63 6.27 -1.13
N ALA A 22 -29.53 7.51 -1.61
CA ALA A 22 -30.63 8.17 -2.32
C ALA A 22 -30.96 7.42 -3.61
N GLY A 23 -29.94 7.00 -4.37
CA GLY A 23 -30.09 6.15 -5.55
C GLY A 23 -30.86 4.87 -5.24
N ALA A 24 -30.43 4.12 -4.21
CA ALA A 24 -31.11 2.92 -3.74
C ALA A 24 -32.58 3.19 -3.37
N TRP A 25 -32.85 4.27 -2.62
CA TRP A 25 -34.22 4.57 -2.17
C TRP A 25 -35.16 5.03 -3.30
N THR A 26 -34.62 5.74 -4.30
CA THR A 26 -35.40 6.22 -5.46
C THR A 26 -35.47 5.20 -6.61
N SER A 27 -34.85 4.03 -6.45
CA SER A 27 -34.77 3.01 -7.50
C SER A 27 -36.17 2.45 -7.81
N PRO A 28 -36.61 2.50 -9.08
CA PRO A 28 -37.92 1.97 -9.48
C PRO A 28 -37.93 0.43 -9.59
N THR A 29 -36.77 -0.22 -9.66
CA THR A 29 -36.64 -1.67 -9.79
C THR A 29 -35.75 -2.29 -8.72
N PHE A 30 -36.06 -3.53 -8.34
CA PHE A 30 -35.26 -4.30 -7.37
C PHE A 30 -33.82 -4.53 -7.85
N ALA A 31 -33.60 -4.71 -9.15
CA ALA A 31 -32.28 -4.92 -9.71
C ALA A 31 -31.39 -3.67 -9.58
N GLU A 32 -31.95 -2.48 -9.80
CA GLU A 32 -31.24 -1.21 -9.60
C GLU A 32 -30.95 -0.97 -8.12
N GLU A 33 -31.92 -1.20 -7.24
CA GLU A 33 -31.74 -1.12 -5.79
C GLU A 33 -30.58 -2.01 -5.33
N GLN A 34 -30.57 -3.27 -5.76
CA GLN A 34 -29.51 -4.23 -5.44
C GLN A 34 -28.14 -3.73 -5.93
N SER A 35 -28.06 -3.17 -7.14
CA SER A 35 -26.81 -2.62 -7.67
C SER A 35 -26.27 -1.44 -6.84
N TYR A 36 -27.14 -0.58 -6.31
CA TYR A 36 -26.71 0.51 -5.42
C TYR A 36 -26.22 -0.03 -4.08
N ILE A 37 -26.88 -1.05 -3.52
CA ILE A 37 -26.44 -1.71 -2.28
C ILE A 37 -25.07 -2.37 -2.47
N GLU A 38 -24.86 -3.08 -3.58
CA GLU A 38 -23.56 -3.65 -3.92
C GLU A 38 -22.47 -2.58 -4.07
N ALA A 39 -22.78 -1.45 -4.71
CA ALA A 39 -21.88 -0.32 -4.82
C ALA A 39 -21.53 0.29 -3.44
N ILE A 40 -22.50 0.39 -2.53
CA ILE A 40 -22.27 0.84 -1.15
C ILE A 40 -21.30 -0.10 -0.42
N VAL A 41 -21.52 -1.41 -0.54
CA VAL A 41 -20.65 -2.42 0.08
C VAL A 41 -19.23 -2.33 -0.50
N MET A 42 -19.10 -2.22 -1.83
CA MET A 42 -17.80 -2.11 -2.49
C MET A 42 -17.07 -0.82 -2.11
N PHE A 43 -17.76 0.31 -2.12
CA PHE A 43 -17.18 1.61 -1.75
C PHE A 43 -16.78 1.66 -0.27
N GLY A 44 -17.60 1.07 0.61
CA GLY A 44 -17.28 0.88 2.01
C GLY A 44 -16.04 0.00 2.22
N ALA A 45 -15.93 -1.12 1.51
CA ALA A 45 -14.76 -1.98 1.54
C ALA A 45 -13.49 -1.24 1.06
N LEU A 46 -13.58 -0.44 0.01
CA LEU A 46 -12.46 0.36 -0.49
C LEU A 46 -12.00 1.41 0.53
N LEU A 47 -12.93 2.12 1.16
CA LEU A 47 -12.62 3.09 2.21
C LEU A 47 -12.05 2.45 3.45
N PHE A 48 -12.51 1.25 3.79
CA PHE A 48 -11.92 0.45 4.85
C PHE A 48 -10.46 0.13 4.54
N VAL A 49 -10.17 -0.43 3.36
CA VAL A 49 -8.79 -0.70 2.91
C VAL A 49 -7.93 0.56 2.93
N PHE A 50 -8.44 1.68 2.41
CA PHE A 50 -7.74 2.97 2.43
C PHE A 50 -7.46 3.45 3.87
N SER A 51 -8.45 3.34 4.76
CA SER A 51 -8.30 3.73 6.17
C SER A 51 -7.22 2.91 6.87
N VAL A 52 -7.15 1.60 6.57
CA VAL A 52 -6.10 0.71 7.08
C VAL A 52 -4.75 1.22 6.62
N VAL A 53 -4.58 1.48 5.32
CA VAL A 53 -3.33 2.02 4.75
C VAL A 53 -2.94 3.36 5.38
N VAL A 54 -3.89 4.27 5.62
CA VAL A 54 -3.63 5.55 6.29
C VAL A 54 -3.22 5.35 7.75
N VAL A 55 -3.89 4.44 8.47
CA VAL A 55 -3.52 4.04 9.83
C VAL A 55 -2.12 3.43 9.85
N VAL A 56 -1.76 2.59 8.87
CA VAL A 56 -0.40 2.06 8.70
C VAL A 56 0.61 3.19 8.53
N ALA A 57 0.29 4.15 7.66
CA ALA A 57 1.18 5.27 7.37
C ALA A 57 1.37 6.22 8.57
N ALA A 58 0.37 6.31 9.46
CA ALA A 58 0.31 7.25 10.58
C ALA A 58 0.75 6.66 11.94
N LEU A 59 0.30 5.45 12.29
CA LEU A 59 0.52 4.84 13.62
C LEU A 59 1.74 3.92 13.70
N GLY A 60 2.37 3.61 12.55
CA GLY A 60 3.56 2.76 12.49
C GLY A 60 3.26 1.26 12.57
N PHE A 61 4.33 0.47 12.46
CA PHE A 61 4.26 -0.97 12.18
C PHE A 61 3.54 -1.81 13.24
N HIS A 62 3.50 -1.35 14.50
CA HIS A 62 2.90 -2.09 15.61
C HIS A 62 1.36 -2.17 15.52
N SER A 63 0.69 -1.03 15.36
CA SER A 63 -0.78 -0.98 15.22
C SER A 63 -1.23 -1.68 13.93
N PHE A 64 -0.44 -1.60 12.87
CA PHE A 64 -0.65 -2.37 11.65
C PHE A 64 -0.60 -3.88 11.89
N ALA A 65 0.42 -4.37 12.60
CA ALA A 65 0.56 -5.80 12.89
C ALA A 65 -0.63 -6.33 13.70
N LEU A 66 -1.11 -5.57 14.68
CA LEU A 66 -2.30 -5.93 15.47
C LEU A 66 -3.57 -5.96 14.60
N PHE A 67 -3.78 -4.93 13.79
CA PHE A 67 -4.93 -4.86 12.88
C PHE A 67 -4.90 -6.01 11.87
N MET A 68 -3.75 -6.25 11.24
CA MET A 68 -3.58 -7.34 10.27
C MET A 68 -3.80 -8.70 10.92
N ALA A 69 -3.30 -8.92 12.14
CA ALA A 69 -3.54 -10.16 12.87
C ALA A 69 -5.03 -10.39 13.13
N LEU A 70 -5.77 -9.34 13.54
CA LEU A 70 -7.22 -9.43 13.73
C LEU A 70 -7.95 -9.68 12.42
N PHE A 71 -7.60 -8.94 11.36
CA PHE A 71 -8.19 -9.12 10.03
C PHE A 71 -7.93 -10.53 9.49
N LEU A 72 -6.72 -11.07 9.66
CA LEU A 72 -6.40 -12.44 9.27
C LEU A 72 -7.22 -13.46 10.06
N ALA A 73 -7.36 -13.27 11.37
CA ALA A 73 -8.14 -14.17 12.21
C ALA A 73 -9.62 -14.19 11.78
N ILE A 74 -10.18 -13.03 11.45
CA ILE A 74 -11.55 -12.90 10.92
C ILE A 74 -11.67 -13.53 9.52
N ALA A 75 -10.71 -13.25 8.63
CA ALA A 75 -10.72 -13.81 7.28
C ALA A 75 -10.64 -15.34 7.31
N VAL A 76 -9.79 -15.90 8.17
CA VAL A 76 -9.67 -17.36 8.33
C VAL A 76 -10.91 -17.96 8.99
N SER A 77 -11.53 -17.27 9.95
CA SER A 77 -12.74 -17.80 10.61
C SER A 77 -13.97 -17.81 9.71
N ILE A 78 -14.10 -16.84 8.79
CA ILE A 78 -15.25 -16.73 7.88
C ILE A 78 -15.02 -17.53 6.59
N TYR A 79 -13.83 -17.39 5.98
CA TYR A 79 -13.54 -17.88 4.62
C TYR A 79 -12.53 -19.03 4.58
N GLY A 80 -12.04 -19.48 5.75
CA GLY A 80 -11.09 -20.58 5.86
C GLY A 80 -9.63 -20.19 5.58
N VAL A 81 -8.76 -21.21 5.62
CA VAL A 81 -7.30 -21.01 5.58
C VAL A 81 -6.83 -20.42 4.24
N GLU A 82 -7.47 -20.77 3.14
CA GLU A 82 -7.15 -20.25 1.79
C GLU A 82 -7.25 -18.73 1.74
N ALA A 83 -8.30 -18.15 2.33
CA ALA A 83 -8.46 -16.70 2.40
C ALA A 83 -7.35 -16.05 3.24
N GLY A 84 -6.95 -16.69 4.35
CA GLY A 84 -5.81 -16.24 5.14
C GLY A 84 -4.51 -16.18 4.32
N VAL A 85 -4.24 -17.21 3.52
CA VAL A 85 -3.08 -17.24 2.62
C VAL A 85 -3.14 -16.11 1.58
N ILE A 86 -4.30 -15.91 0.95
CA ILE A 86 -4.50 -14.81 -0.03
C ILE A 86 -4.21 -13.46 0.62
N VAL A 87 -4.74 -13.21 1.83
CA VAL A 87 -4.51 -11.95 2.56
C VAL A 87 -3.03 -11.74 2.85
N ILE A 88 -2.30 -12.77 3.30
CA ILE A 88 -0.86 -12.69 3.56
C ILE A 88 -0.10 -12.35 2.28
N VAL A 89 -0.39 -13.06 1.19
CA VAL A 89 0.27 -12.86 -0.11
C VAL A 89 0.01 -11.46 -0.63
N MET A 90 -1.25 -11.01 -0.62
CA MET A 90 -1.62 -9.66 -1.06
C MET A 90 -0.95 -8.58 -0.23
N THR A 91 -0.89 -8.76 1.10
CA THR A 91 -0.20 -7.82 1.99
C THR A 91 1.28 -7.74 1.68
N TYR A 92 1.93 -8.89 1.48
CA TYR A 92 3.34 -8.95 1.10
C TYR A 92 3.59 -8.25 -0.24
N LEU A 93 2.74 -8.49 -1.25
CA LEU A 93 2.87 -7.88 -2.58
C LEU A 93 2.68 -6.37 -2.52
N VAL A 94 1.63 -5.89 -1.87
CA VAL A 94 1.33 -4.45 -1.76
C VAL A 94 2.41 -3.73 -0.96
N TRP A 95 2.83 -4.26 0.18
CA TRP A 95 3.86 -3.61 0.98
C TRP A 95 5.24 -3.69 0.32
N GLY A 96 5.57 -4.83 -0.29
CA GLY A 96 6.79 -5.00 -1.08
C GLY A 96 6.85 -4.04 -2.26
N LEU A 97 5.71 -3.78 -2.92
CA LEU A 97 5.58 -2.78 -3.99
C LEU A 97 5.86 -1.37 -3.47
N VAL A 98 5.20 -0.96 -2.37
CA VAL A 98 5.42 0.35 -1.75
C VAL A 98 6.88 0.51 -1.35
N PHE A 99 7.47 -0.49 -0.71
CA PHE A 99 8.87 -0.47 -0.29
C PHE A 99 9.82 -0.34 -1.48
N ALA A 100 9.61 -1.12 -2.55
CA ALA A 100 10.43 -1.06 -3.76
C ALA A 100 10.32 0.29 -4.48
N ILE A 101 9.12 0.88 -4.57
CA ILE A 101 8.93 2.23 -5.12
C ILE A 101 9.64 3.27 -4.26
N GLN A 102 9.50 3.22 -2.93
CA GLN A 102 10.19 4.15 -2.05
C GLN A 102 11.71 4.03 -2.19
N MET A 103 12.24 2.82 -2.34
CA MET A 103 13.65 2.56 -2.62
C MET A 103 14.10 3.21 -3.94
N LEU A 104 13.30 3.08 -5.00
CA LEU A 104 13.57 3.72 -6.29
C LEU A 104 13.54 5.25 -6.21
N LEU A 105 12.56 5.81 -5.50
CA LEU A 105 12.46 7.26 -5.28
C LEU A 105 13.62 7.78 -4.42
N TYR A 106 14.05 7.00 -3.43
CA TYR A 106 15.23 7.30 -2.62
C TYR A 106 16.50 7.33 -3.48
N HIS A 107 16.66 6.36 -4.39
CA HIS A 107 17.79 6.33 -5.33
C HIS A 107 17.89 7.63 -6.13
N ASN A 108 16.74 8.16 -6.57
CA ASN A 108 16.61 9.43 -7.30
C ASN A 108 16.61 10.69 -6.40
N ARG A 109 16.94 10.54 -5.10
CA ARG A 109 17.02 11.62 -4.10
C ARG A 109 15.74 12.45 -3.94
N VAL A 110 14.58 11.84 -4.18
CA VAL A 110 13.30 12.51 -3.95
C VAL A 110 13.13 12.78 -2.44
N GLU A 111 12.96 14.06 -2.05
CA GLU A 111 12.95 14.47 -0.65
C GLU A 111 11.91 13.73 0.20
N SER A 112 10.74 13.44 -0.36
CA SER A 112 9.68 12.71 0.35
C SER A 112 10.11 11.29 0.74
N ALA A 113 10.79 10.57 -0.16
CA ALA A 113 11.28 9.23 0.09
C ALA A 113 12.46 9.23 1.07
N VAL A 114 13.40 10.18 0.92
CA VAL A 114 14.51 10.36 1.87
C VAL A 114 14.00 10.60 3.29
N ARG A 115 13.01 11.47 3.43
CA ARG A 115 12.36 11.77 4.71
C ARG A 115 11.63 10.56 5.27
N TRP A 116 10.88 9.85 4.43
CA TRP A 116 10.14 8.65 4.82
C TRP A 116 11.06 7.59 5.45
N PHE A 117 12.21 7.31 4.84
CA PHE A 117 13.19 6.36 5.39
C PHE A 117 13.84 6.87 6.68
N ARG A 118 14.30 8.14 6.73
CA ARG A 118 14.98 8.71 7.91
C ARG A 118 14.09 8.85 9.14
N GLU A 119 12.80 9.05 8.94
CA GLU A 119 11.81 9.16 10.02
C GLU A 119 11.37 7.79 10.54
N ARG A 120 11.28 6.78 9.67
CA ARG A 120 10.66 5.48 10.00
C ARG A 120 11.65 4.36 10.30
N TYR A 121 12.88 4.44 9.82
CA TYR A 121 13.83 3.33 9.90
C TYR A 121 15.11 3.67 10.65
N THR A 122 15.53 2.75 11.51
CA THR A 122 16.94 2.52 11.81
C THR A 122 17.54 1.57 10.76
N PHE A 123 18.85 1.57 10.61
CA PHE A 123 19.51 0.67 9.67
C PHE A 123 19.18 -0.81 9.97
N LYS A 124 19.09 -1.19 11.24
CA LYS A 124 18.68 -2.56 11.63
C LYS A 124 17.27 -2.92 11.16
N ALA A 125 16.31 -2.02 11.33
CA ALA A 125 14.94 -2.23 10.89
C ALA A 125 14.88 -2.31 9.35
N PHE A 126 15.54 -1.37 8.68
CA PHE A 126 15.63 -1.33 7.23
C PHE A 126 16.24 -2.61 6.67
N SER A 127 17.37 -3.07 7.25
CA SER A 127 18.04 -4.27 6.78
C SER A 127 17.19 -5.53 6.94
N ARG A 128 16.26 -5.57 7.91
CA ARG A 128 15.34 -6.69 8.07
C ARG A 128 14.29 -6.66 6.96
N GLU A 129 13.65 -5.51 6.77
CA GLU A 129 12.64 -5.36 5.72
C GLU A 129 13.22 -5.53 4.31
N TYR A 130 14.42 -5.01 4.06
CA TYR A 130 15.14 -5.20 2.81
C TYR A 130 15.32 -6.69 2.47
N LYS A 131 15.65 -7.53 3.46
CA LYS A 131 15.79 -8.98 3.27
C LYS A 131 14.44 -9.65 3.01
N VAL A 132 13.39 -9.24 3.73
CA VAL A 132 12.04 -9.78 3.56
C VAL A 132 11.49 -9.46 2.17
N PHE A 133 11.64 -8.21 1.71
CA PHE A 133 11.13 -7.74 0.42
C PHE A 133 12.13 -7.90 -0.73
N TYR A 134 13.25 -8.60 -0.49
CA TYR A 134 14.26 -8.83 -1.52
C TYR A 134 13.69 -9.42 -2.83
N PRO A 135 12.77 -10.41 -2.80
CA PRO A 135 12.14 -10.91 -4.02
C PRO A 135 11.41 -9.81 -4.82
N MET A 136 10.73 -8.87 -4.15
CA MET A 136 10.03 -7.77 -4.82
C MET A 136 10.99 -6.71 -5.36
N ILE A 137 12.05 -6.40 -4.63
CA ILE A 137 13.12 -5.50 -5.10
C ILE A 137 13.78 -6.08 -6.36
N TRP A 138 13.97 -7.40 -6.39
CA TRP A 138 14.53 -8.10 -7.54
C TRP A 138 13.56 -8.13 -8.73
N ALA A 139 12.26 -8.28 -8.49
CA ALA A 139 11.25 -8.15 -9.56
C ALA A 139 11.29 -6.74 -10.19
N PHE A 140 11.46 -5.70 -9.37
CA PHE A 140 11.62 -4.32 -9.85
C PHE A 140 12.91 -4.13 -10.65
N TYR A 141 14.03 -4.67 -10.17
CA TYR A 141 15.28 -4.71 -10.92
C TYR A 141 15.09 -5.36 -12.30
N PHE A 142 14.41 -6.50 -12.34
CA PHE A 142 14.13 -7.20 -13.59
C PHE A 142 13.25 -6.35 -14.53
N LEU A 143 12.22 -5.70 -13.99
CA LEU A 143 11.27 -4.91 -14.76
C LEU A 143 11.87 -3.61 -15.32
N PHE A 144 12.68 -2.89 -14.53
CA PHE A 144 13.21 -1.57 -14.90
C PHE A 144 14.62 -1.58 -15.48
N GLU A 145 15.38 -2.64 -15.25
CA GLU A 145 16.75 -2.77 -15.73
C GLU A 145 16.89 -3.90 -16.75
N TYR A 146 16.50 -5.13 -16.41
CA TYR A 146 16.73 -6.27 -17.31
C TYR A 146 15.87 -6.23 -18.58
N ILE A 147 14.55 -6.02 -18.46
CA ILE A 147 13.65 -5.96 -19.62
C ILE A 147 14.00 -4.78 -20.55
N PRO A 148 14.12 -3.53 -20.07
CA PRO A 148 14.35 -2.39 -20.94
C PRO A 148 15.74 -2.41 -21.57
N ASN A 149 16.77 -2.88 -20.85
CA ASN A 149 18.10 -3.02 -21.42
C ASN A 149 18.11 -4.04 -22.58
N ARG A 150 17.28 -5.10 -22.51
CA ARG A 150 17.15 -6.06 -23.61
C ARG A 150 16.34 -5.56 -24.80
N LEU A 151 15.36 -4.67 -24.58
CA LEU A 151 14.47 -4.17 -25.63
C LEU A 151 14.95 -2.88 -26.29
N THR A 152 15.42 -1.92 -25.49
CA THR A 152 15.78 -0.56 -25.90
C THR A 152 17.28 -0.28 -25.81
N GLY A 153 18.09 -1.17 -25.19
CA GLY A 153 19.53 -0.94 -24.98
C GLY A 153 19.87 0.09 -23.91
N GLU A 154 18.86 0.72 -23.30
CA GLU A 154 18.98 1.69 -22.22
C GLU A 154 18.21 1.21 -20.99
N SER A 155 18.83 1.32 -19.81
CA SER A 155 18.16 1.07 -18.54
C SER A 155 17.37 2.30 -18.12
N ILE A 156 16.12 2.13 -17.66
CA ILE A 156 15.25 3.25 -17.28
C ILE A 156 15.72 3.93 -16.00
N ALA A 157 16.32 3.18 -15.06
CA ALA A 157 16.56 3.69 -13.71
C ALA A 157 17.91 3.34 -13.06
N GLN A 158 18.81 2.60 -13.75
CA GLN A 158 20.11 2.14 -13.21
C GLN A 158 20.01 1.66 -11.74
N PHE A 159 18.97 0.89 -11.43
CA PHE A 159 18.58 0.60 -10.07
C PHE A 159 19.43 -0.53 -9.51
N ASN A 160 20.55 -0.23 -8.85
CA ASN A 160 21.37 -1.26 -8.21
C ASN A 160 20.94 -1.51 -6.74
N PRO A 161 20.33 -2.67 -6.39
CA PRO A 161 19.85 -2.92 -5.04
C PRO A 161 20.97 -2.94 -3.98
N LYS A 162 22.17 -3.38 -4.36
CA LYS A 162 23.32 -3.53 -3.45
C LYS A 162 23.93 -2.16 -3.12
N GLU A 163 24.08 -1.31 -4.12
CA GLU A 163 24.56 0.06 -3.91
C GLU A 163 23.60 0.84 -2.99
N LEU A 164 22.29 0.67 -3.21
CA LEU A 164 21.27 1.34 -2.42
C LEU A 164 21.29 0.89 -0.94
N TYR A 165 21.54 -0.40 -0.70
CA TYR A 165 21.69 -0.95 0.65
C TYR A 165 22.88 -0.34 1.40
N GLU A 166 24.04 -0.23 0.74
CA GLU A 166 25.23 0.38 1.34
C GLU A 166 25.05 1.88 1.56
N ARG A 167 24.38 2.59 0.64
CA ARG A 167 24.03 4.00 0.83
C ARG A 167 23.11 4.21 2.04
N MET A 168 22.09 3.37 2.19
CA MET A 168 21.19 3.39 3.34
C MET A 168 21.91 3.09 4.66
N ARG A 169 22.95 2.25 4.67
CA ARG A 169 23.79 2.01 5.85
C ARG A 169 24.47 3.29 6.34
N HIS A 170 24.90 4.14 5.43
CA HIS A 170 25.55 5.41 5.77
C HIS A 170 24.53 6.49 6.18
N ASP A 171 23.38 6.55 5.50
CA ASP A 171 22.42 7.65 5.66
C ASP A 171 21.39 7.44 6.77
N LEU A 172 21.17 6.20 7.21
CA LEU A 172 20.25 5.87 8.30
C LEU A 172 20.98 5.82 9.65
N ARG A 173 20.22 6.15 10.69
CA ARG A 173 20.69 6.02 12.07
C ARG A 173 21.00 4.54 12.38
N PRO A 174 22.04 4.25 13.18
CA PRO A 174 22.42 2.89 13.55
C PRO A 174 21.29 2.06 14.18
#